data_AF-A0A6M3KUV9-F1
#
_entry.id   AF-A0A6M3KUV9-F1
#
_cell.length_a   1.000
_cell.length_b   1.000
_cell.length_c   1.000
_cell.angle_alpha   90.00
_cell.angle_beta   90.00
_cell.angle_gamma   90.00
#
_symmetry.space_group_name_H-M   'P 1'
#
loop_
_entity.id
_entity.type
_entity.pdbx_description
1 polymer ?
#
loop_
_entity_poly.entity_id
_entity_poly.type
_entity_poly.pdbx_seq_one_letter_code
_entity_poly.pdbx_strand_id
1 'polypeptide(L)' 'MSIALPKLNVVFQGTYNEILEHQIIDKIEEIGFERTDRYYDGKRGITVIIFEEKKQRRENV' A
#
# COMPACT_ATOMS: atom_id res chain seq x y z
N MET A 1 -22.23 -0.60 -14.70
CA MET A 1 -21.41 0.46 -14.03
C MET A 1 -20.16 -0.22 -13.49
N SER A 2 -18.96 0.26 -13.83
CA SER A 2 -17.70 -0.32 -13.33
C SER A 2 -17.35 0.37 -12.00
N ILE A 3 -17.30 -0.39 -10.91
CA ILE A 3 -16.86 0.12 -9.60
C ILE A 3 -15.33 0.22 -9.67
N ALA A 4 -14.78 1.42 -9.50
CA ALA A 4 -13.34 1.60 -9.35
C ALA A 4 -12.90 0.99 -8.02
N LEU A 5 -11.84 0.18 -8.03
CA LEU A 5 -11.26 -0.34 -6.79
C LEU A 5 -10.66 0.84 -5.99
N PRO A 6 -10.91 0.93 -4.68
CA PRO A 6 -10.26 1.92 -3.83
C PRO A 6 -8.76 1.67 -3.77
N LYS A 7 -8.00 2.78 -3.71
CA LYS A 7 -6.55 2.78 -3.52
C LYS A 7 -6.21 3.34 -2.15
N LEU A 8 -5.29 2.70 -1.45
CA LEU A 8 -4.75 3.14 -0.17
C LEU A 8 -3.35 3.72 -0.39
N ASN A 9 -3.13 4.97 0.04
CA ASN A 9 -1.81 5.62 -0.03
C ASN A 9 -1.24 5.72 1.38
N VAL A 10 -0.08 5.10 1.61
CA VAL A 10 0.63 5.17 2.90
C VAL A 10 1.87 6.03 2.73
N VAL A 11 2.00 7.06 3.57
CA VAL A 11 3.11 8.01 3.54
C VAL A 11 3.95 7.83 4.80
N PHE A 12 5.22 7.51 4.61
CA PHE A 12 6.23 7.45 5.66
C PHE A 12 7.04 8.74 5.61
N GLN A 13 7.11 9.49 6.71
CA GLN A 13 7.92 10.71 6.84
C GLN A 13 9.01 10.52 7.89
N GLY A 14 10.23 11.00 7.64
CA GLY A 14 11.32 11.04 8.64
C GLY A 14 12.33 9.89 8.55
N THR A 15 13.05 9.62 9.66
CA THR A 15 14.06 8.54 9.74
C THR A 15 13.40 7.19 9.51
N TYR A 16 13.61 6.70 8.31
CA TYR A 16 13.12 5.46 7.76
C TYR A 16 13.45 4.28 8.68
N ASN A 17 12.44 3.67 9.30
CA ASN A 17 12.61 2.44 10.06
C ASN A 17 12.05 1.28 9.24
N GLU A 18 12.94 0.55 8.56
CA GLU A 18 12.58 -0.56 7.68
C GLU A 18 11.72 -1.61 8.41
N ILE A 19 11.95 -1.83 9.71
CA ILE A 19 11.17 -2.76 10.54
C ILE A 19 9.70 -2.32 10.60
N LEU A 20 9.44 -1.02 10.76
CA LEU A 20 8.08 -0.49 10.87
C LEU A 20 7.36 -0.54 9.51
N GLU A 21 8.09 -0.30 8.42
CA GLU A 21 7.56 -0.45 7.06
C GLU A 21 7.11 -1.88 6.80
N HIS A 22 7.96 -2.87 7.10
CA HIS A 22 7.62 -4.28 6.93
C HIS A 22 6.34 -4.66 7.70
N GLN A 23 6.24 -4.25 8.97
CA GLN A 23 5.03 -4.52 9.77
C GLN A 23 3.76 -3.87 9.21
N ILE A 24 3.88 -2.68 8.63
CA ILE A 24 2.74 -1.97 8.03
C ILE A 24 2.35 -2.62 6.70
N ILE A 25 3.32 -3.01 5.88
CA ILE A 25 3.08 -3.73 4.62
C ILE A 25 2.37 -5.05 4.92
N ASP A 26 2.89 -5.86 5.86
CA ASP A 26 2.31 -7.16 6.21
C ASP A 26 0.85 -7.01 6.64
N LYS A 27 0.56 -6.04 7.52
CA LYS A 27 -0.82 -5.76 7.94
C LYS A 27 -1.72 -5.30 6.80
N ILE A 28 -1.20 -4.51 5.86
CA ILE A 28 -1.97 -4.04 4.70
C ILE A 28 -2.24 -5.21 3.73
N GLU A 29 -1.30 -6.13 3.60
CA GLU A 29 -1.50 -7.35 2.81
C GLU A 29 -2.50 -8.31 3.45
N GLU A 30 -2.53 -8.41 4.78
CA GLU A 30 -3.52 -9.19 5.55
C GLU A 30 -4.95 -8.67 5.36
N ILE A 31 -5.16 -7.35 5.28
CA ILE A 31 -6.48 -6.74 5.05
C ILE A 31 -6.92 -6.80 3.57
N GLY A 32 -6.15 -7.47 2.71
CA GLY A 32 -6.56 -7.74 1.34
C GLY A 32 -6.15 -6.66 0.33
N PHE A 33 -5.19 -5.81 0.66
CA PHE A 33 -4.58 -4.91 -0.31
C PHE A 33 -3.25 -5.51 -0.82
N GLU A 34 -2.80 -5.09 -1.99
CA GLU A 34 -1.49 -5.44 -2.53
C GLU A 34 -0.72 -4.18 -2.88
N ARG A 35 0.60 -4.19 -2.65
CA ARG A 35 1.46 -3.05 -2.98
C ARG A 35 1.60 -2.95 -4.50
N THR A 36 1.20 -1.83 -5.07
CA THR A 36 1.25 -1.61 -6.52
C THR A 36 2.31 -0.62 -6.95
N ASP A 37 2.64 0.36 -6.10
CA ASP A 37 3.67 1.35 -6.41
C ASP A 37 4.41 1.82 -5.15
N ARG A 38 5.64 2.30 -5.33
CA ARG A 38 6.45 2.92 -4.29
C ARG A 38 7.36 3.99 -4.90
N TYR A 39 7.31 5.19 -4.35
CA TYR A 39 8.24 6.25 -4.72
C TYR A 39 8.77 7.00 -3.49
N TYR A 40 9.99 7.50 -3.60
CA TYR A 40 10.65 8.30 -2.59
C TYR A 40 10.76 9.74 -3.09
N ASP A 41 10.18 10.68 -2.35
CA ASP A 41 10.38 12.12 -2.58
C ASP A 41 11.50 12.62 -1.66
N GLY A 42 12.71 12.67 -2.23
CA GLY A 42 13.91 13.15 -1.53
C GLY A 42 13.90 14.65 -1.19
N LYS A 43 13.02 15.45 -1.78
CA LYS A 43 12.88 16.87 -1.39
C LYS A 43 12.12 17.01 -0.07
N ARG A 44 11.17 16.11 0.16
CA ARG A 44 10.33 16.09 1.37
C ARG A 44 10.79 15.07 2.41
N GLY A 45 11.70 14.16 2.05
CA GLY A 45 12.15 13.07 2.92
C GLY A 45 11.01 12.09 3.22
N ILE A 46 10.14 11.85 2.24
CA ILE A 46 8.96 10.99 2.40
C ILE A 46 9.01 9.81 1.43
N THR A 47 8.58 8.65 1.90
CA THR A 47 8.32 7.48 1.07
C THR A 47 6.82 7.30 0.97
N VAL A 48 6.31 7.19 -0.24
CA VAL A 48 4.90 6.91 -0.49
C VAL A 48 4.80 5.51 -1.07
N ILE A 49 3.94 4.70 -0.48
CA ILE A 49 3.62 3.36 -0.94
C ILE A 49 2.13 3.34 -1.28
N ILE A 50 1.82 2.94 -2.51
CA ILE A 50 0.46 2.83 -3.02
C ILE A 50 0.06 1.37 -2.97
N PHE A 51 -1.13 1.11 -2.44
CA PHE A 51 -1.75 -0.19 -2.40
C PHE A 51 -3.10 -0.15 -3.10
N GLU A 52 -3.43 -1.23 -3.79
CA GLU A 52 -4.75 -1.43 -4.39
C GLU A 52 -5.41 -2.66 -3.77
N GLU A 53 -6.74 -2.67 -3.64
CA GLU A 53 -7.43 -3.87 -3.17
C GLU A 53 -7.12 -5.05 -4.10
N LYS A 54 -6.72 -6.19 -3.52
CA LYS A 54 -6.68 -7.45 -4.25
C LYS A 54 -8.08 -7.69 -4.79
N LYS A 55 -8.21 -7.81 -6.12
CA LYS A 55 -9.39 -8.42 -6.72
C LYS A 55 -9.45 -9.85 -6.20
N GLN A 56 -10.10 -10.08 -5.05
CA GLN A 56 -10.61 -11.40 -4.73
C GLN A 56 -11.37 -11.83 -5.98
N ARG A 57 -10.86 -12.85 -6.68
CA ARG A 57 -11.56 -13.46 -7.80
C ARG A 57 -12.91 -13.86 -7.25
N ARG A 58 -13.93 -13.03 -7.49
CA ARG A 58 -15.35 -13.36 -7.34
C ARG A 58 -15.73 -14.35 -8.44
N GLU A 59 -14.96 -15.43 -8.51
CA GLU A 59 -15.12 -16.55 -9.43
C GLU A 59 -15.02 -17.88 -8.66
N ASN A 60 -15.08 -17.85 -7.31
CA ASN A 60 -15.09 -19.07 -6.50
C ASN A 60 -15.84 -18.94 -5.15
N VAL A 61 -17.01 -18.28 -5.16
CA VAL A 61 -18.15 -18.56 -4.27
C VAL A 61 -19.41 -18.53 -5.11
#